data_AF-A0A2E9EVV0-F1
#
_entry.id   AF-A0A2E9EVV0-F1
#
_cell.length_a   1.000
_cell.length_b   1.000
_cell.length_c   1.000
_cell.angle_alpha   90.00
_cell.angle_beta   90.00
_cell.angle_gamma   90.00
#
_symmetry.space_group_name_H-M   'P 1'
#
loop_
_entity.id
_entity.type
_entity.pdbx_description
1 polymer ?
#
loop_
_entity_poly.entity_id
_entity_poly.type
_entity_poly.pdbx_seq_one_letter_code
_entity_poly.pdbx_strand_id
1 'polypeptide(L)'
;MDKLPHNKNLRLLFLGDIVGEPGRKAVATFIPKLREDRGIDFIVVNGENSAGGRGITPKIAIGLLRAGATVITTGDHIWDQREIVDFLPTEPRLLRPLNYPDKTPGNGSVVLESDKGPVAVMNAQGRTFMNPPLENPLIAIDEELEKIRSEHDKYK
;
A
#
# COMPACT_ATOMS: atom_id res chain seq x y z
N MET A 1 6.30 35.74 -0.10
CA MET A 1 5.73 34.40 -0.35
C MET A 1 6.73 33.67 -1.22
N ASP A 2 7.70 33.02 -0.58
CA ASP A 2 8.69 32.24 -1.30
C ASP A 2 8.00 31.00 -1.89
N LYS A 3 8.03 30.93 -3.21
CA LYS A 3 7.58 29.75 -3.95
C LYS A 3 8.42 28.57 -3.44
N LEU A 4 7.75 27.58 -2.84
CA LEU A 4 8.37 26.31 -2.45
C LEU A 4 9.26 25.80 -3.60
N PRO A 5 10.52 25.46 -3.35
CA PRO A 5 11.46 25.05 -4.39
C PRO A 5 10.90 23.82 -5.12
N HIS A 6 10.42 24.05 -6.35
CA HIS A 6 9.80 23.06 -7.23
C HIS A 6 10.81 22.06 -7.83
N ASN A 7 11.87 21.69 -7.12
CA ASN A 7 12.87 20.78 -7.69
C ASN A 7 13.36 19.72 -6.72
N LYS A 8 12.44 18.84 -6.36
CA LYS A 8 12.72 17.55 -5.74
C LYS A 8 11.81 16.53 -6.41
N ASN A 9 12.18 16.07 -7.61
CA ASN A 9 11.45 15.00 -8.30
C ASN A 9 11.38 13.77 -7.39
N LEU A 10 10.16 13.33 -7.06
CA LEU A 10 9.90 12.07 -6.36
C LEU A 10 10.06 10.92 -7.34
N ARG A 11 10.90 9.94 -6.99
CA ARG A 11 10.99 8.67 -7.72
C ARG A 11 10.31 7.56 -6.94
N LEU A 12 9.16 7.13 -7.45
CA LEU A 12 8.36 6.03 -6.88
C LEU A 12 8.64 4.73 -7.64
N LEU A 13 8.80 3.64 -6.89
CA LEU A 13 8.77 2.27 -7.41
C LEU A 13 7.50 1.59 -6.93
N PHE A 14 6.71 1.08 -7.89
CA PHE A 14 5.59 0.19 -7.60
C PHE A 14 5.92 -1.20 -8.11
N LEU A 15 5.88 -2.20 -7.23
CA LEU A 15 5.98 -3.61 -7.61
C LEU A 15 4.60 -4.25 -7.59
N GLY A 16 4.27 -4.96 -8.66
CA GLY A 16 3.08 -5.81 -8.71
C GLY A 16 3.19 -7.01 -7.77
N ASP A 17 2.27 -7.95 -7.95
CA ASP A 17 2.06 -9.08 -7.05
C ASP A 17 3.33 -9.85 -6.70
N ILE A 18 3.63 -9.84 -5.40
CA ILE A 18 4.67 -10.69 -4.82
C ILE A 18 4.06 -12.06 -4.60
N VAL A 19 4.52 -13.05 -5.37
CA VAL A 19 3.98 -14.42 -5.32
C VAL A 19 4.93 -15.35 -4.56
N GLY A 20 4.46 -15.84 -3.40
CA GLY A 20 5.11 -16.89 -2.61
C GLY A 20 6.54 -16.57 -2.16
N GLU A 21 7.29 -17.62 -1.84
CA GLU A 21 8.71 -17.50 -1.44
C GLU A 21 9.62 -16.91 -2.53
N PRO A 22 9.51 -17.29 -3.83
CA PRO A 22 10.35 -16.73 -4.87
C PRO A 22 10.19 -15.20 -5.00
N GLY A 23 8.95 -14.69 -4.98
CA GLY A 23 8.68 -13.26 -5.02
C GLY A 23 9.28 -12.53 -3.82
N ARG A 24 9.11 -13.08 -2.61
CA ARG A 24 9.68 -12.51 -1.39
C ARG A 24 11.21 -12.46 -1.43
N LYS A 25 11.87 -13.51 -1.95
CA LYS A 25 13.33 -13.54 -2.13
C LYS A 25 13.80 -12.50 -3.14
N ALA A 26 13.10 -12.35 -4.26
CA ALA A 26 13.42 -11.32 -5.25
C ALA A 26 13.33 -9.93 -4.63
N VAL A 27 12.24 -9.62 -3.92
CA VAL A 27 12.05 -8.35 -3.22
C VAL A 27 13.19 -8.08 -2.24
N ALA A 28 13.47 -9.01 -1.33
CA ALA A 28 14.53 -8.85 -0.33
C ALA A 28 15.92 -8.65 -0.95
N THR A 29 16.16 -9.21 -2.14
CA THR A 29 17.45 -9.13 -2.84
C THR A 29 17.59 -7.83 -3.65
N PHE A 30 16.53 -7.39 -4.33
CA PHE A 30 16.61 -6.35 -5.35
C PHE A 30 16.13 -4.99 -4.87
N ILE A 31 15.16 -4.88 -3.94
CA ILE A 31 14.68 -3.57 -3.49
C ILE A 31 15.82 -2.70 -2.93
N PRO A 32 16.70 -3.19 -2.02
CA PRO A 32 17.78 -2.35 -1.49
C PRO A 32 18.72 -1.84 -2.59
N LYS A 33 19.07 -2.70 -3.55
CA LYS A 33 19.95 -2.36 -4.68
C LYS A 33 19.29 -1.34 -5.61
N LEU A 34 18.03 -1.60 -6.00
CA LEU A 34 17.28 -0.68 -6.85
C LEU A 34 17.13 0.69 -6.18
N ARG A 35 16.91 0.71 -4.87
CA ARG A 35 16.80 1.97 -4.12
C ARG A 35 18.07 2.80 -4.23
N GLU A 36 19.22 2.19 -4.09
CA GLU A 36 20.53 2.84 -4.22
C GLU A 36 20.82 3.22 -5.69
N ASP A 37 20.82 2.24 -6.60
CA ASP A 37 21.19 2.39 -8.01
C ASP A 37 20.29 3.36 -8.78
N ARG A 38 19.04 3.48 -8.34
CA ARG A 38 18.02 4.31 -8.99
C ARG A 38 17.59 5.47 -8.10
N GLY A 39 18.15 5.69 -6.91
CA GLY A 39 17.70 6.78 -6.03
C GLY A 39 16.18 6.81 -5.83
N ILE A 40 15.60 5.67 -5.43
CA ILE A 40 14.15 5.55 -5.21
C ILE A 40 13.80 6.17 -3.84
N ASP A 41 12.84 7.07 -3.84
CA ASP A 41 12.40 7.79 -2.64
C ASP A 41 11.27 7.07 -1.92
N PHE A 42 10.39 6.38 -2.66
CA PHE A 42 9.17 5.77 -2.13
C PHE A 42 8.87 4.45 -2.83
N ILE A 43 8.59 3.39 -2.06
CA ILE A 43 8.40 2.04 -2.60
C ILE A 43 7.05 1.48 -2.17
N VAL A 44 6.22 1.11 -3.13
CA VAL A 44 4.94 0.42 -2.90
C VAL A 44 5.04 -0.99 -3.48
N VAL A 45 4.51 -1.97 -2.78
CA VAL A 45 4.47 -3.36 -3.25
C VAL A 45 3.09 -3.97 -3.07
N ASN A 46 2.61 -4.78 -4.03
CA ASN A 46 1.43 -5.61 -3.80
C ASN A 46 1.82 -6.93 -3.14
N GLY A 47 1.39 -7.12 -1.89
CA GLY A 47 1.68 -8.29 -1.07
C GLY A 47 0.63 -9.40 -1.12
N GLU A 48 -0.44 -9.28 -1.90
CA GLU A 48 -1.63 -10.14 -1.77
C GLU A 48 -1.39 -11.64 -1.98
N ASN A 49 -0.32 -12.03 -2.67
CA ASN A 49 -0.02 -13.44 -3.01
C ASN A 49 1.23 -13.96 -2.27
N SER A 50 1.69 -13.26 -1.22
CA SER A 50 3.01 -13.49 -0.63
C SER A 50 3.08 -14.75 0.26
N ALA A 51 1.96 -15.17 0.84
CA ALA A 51 1.86 -16.37 1.68
C ALA A 51 1.46 -17.58 0.85
N GLY A 52 2.44 -18.35 0.35
CA GLY A 52 2.15 -19.58 -0.41
C GLY A 52 1.31 -19.36 -1.68
N GLY A 53 1.29 -18.15 -2.23
CA GLY A 53 0.50 -17.78 -3.39
C GLY A 53 -0.85 -17.12 -3.08
N ARG A 54 -1.28 -17.02 -1.81
CA ARG A 54 -2.55 -16.39 -1.42
C ARG A 54 -2.50 -15.77 -0.02
N GLY A 55 -2.83 -14.49 0.07
CA GLY A 55 -2.79 -13.68 1.28
C GLY A 55 -1.38 -13.31 1.72
N ILE A 56 -1.32 -12.73 2.91
CA ILE A 56 -0.08 -12.26 3.54
C ILE A 56 -0.17 -12.48 5.05
N THR A 57 0.92 -12.88 5.68
CA THR A 57 1.00 -13.03 7.14
C THR A 57 1.72 -11.83 7.76
N PRO A 58 1.54 -11.51 9.06
CA PRO A 58 2.27 -10.44 9.75
C PRO A 58 3.78 -10.57 9.60
N LYS A 59 4.31 -11.80 9.72
CA LYS A 59 5.73 -12.08 9.53
C LYS A 59 6.22 -11.68 8.13
N ILE A 60 5.41 -11.95 7.10
CA ILE A 60 5.74 -11.60 5.72
C ILE A 60 5.64 -10.09 5.51
N ALA A 61 4.57 -9.44 5.98
CA ALA A 61 4.40 -7.99 5.87
C ALA A 61 5.58 -7.25 6.53
N ILE A 62 5.95 -7.62 7.75
CA ILE A 62 7.13 -7.09 8.44
C ILE A 62 8.41 -7.34 7.63
N GLY A 63 8.54 -8.51 6.99
CA GLY A 63 9.67 -8.83 6.13
C GLY A 63 9.77 -7.92 4.90
N LEU A 64 8.65 -7.64 4.24
CA LEU A 64 8.59 -6.74 3.07
C LEU A 64 8.92 -5.29 3.46
N LEU A 65 8.39 -4.81 4.60
CA LEU A 65 8.74 -3.49 5.15
C LEU A 65 10.24 -3.40 5.48
N ARG A 66 10.80 -4.44 6.11
CA ARG A 66 12.25 -4.52 6.41
C ARG A 66 13.11 -4.59 5.15
N ALA A 67 12.60 -5.15 4.06
CA ALA A 67 13.27 -5.18 2.76
C ALA A 67 13.29 -3.81 2.07
N GLY A 68 12.54 -2.82 2.57
CA GLY A 68 12.53 -1.45 2.09
C GLY A 68 11.21 -0.99 1.47
N ALA A 69 10.15 -1.82 1.48
CA ALA A 69 8.82 -1.35 1.09
C ALA A 69 8.34 -0.27 2.07
N THR A 70 7.80 0.82 1.55
CA THR A 70 7.21 1.91 2.33
C THR A 70 5.73 1.62 2.63
N VAL A 71 4.99 1.14 1.64
CA VAL A 71 3.57 0.74 1.75
C VAL A 71 3.38 -0.62 1.10
N ILE A 72 2.55 -1.46 1.69
CA ILE A 72 2.11 -2.74 1.14
C ILE A 72 0.64 -2.61 0.78
N THR A 73 0.31 -2.69 -0.50
CA THR A 73 -1.08 -2.90 -0.95
C THR A 73 -1.38 -4.39 -1.02
N THR A 74 -2.65 -4.72 -1.09
CA THR A 74 -3.14 -6.11 -1.19
C THR A 74 -4.34 -6.17 -2.15
N GLY A 75 -5.09 -7.26 -2.15
CA GLY A 75 -6.23 -7.48 -3.04
C GLY A 75 -7.29 -8.33 -2.36
N ASP A 76 -7.99 -9.14 -3.15
CA ASP A 76 -9.09 -9.98 -2.66
C ASP A 76 -8.63 -11.12 -1.75
N HIS A 77 -7.36 -11.52 -1.83
CA HIS A 77 -6.78 -12.56 -0.97
C HIS A 77 -6.35 -12.06 0.42
N ILE A 78 -6.60 -10.79 0.76
CA ILE A 78 -6.15 -10.21 2.03
C ILE A 78 -6.64 -10.98 3.26
N TRP A 79 -7.75 -11.70 3.18
CA TRP A 79 -8.33 -12.45 4.32
C TRP A 79 -7.92 -13.92 4.40
N ASP A 80 -7.09 -14.41 3.47
CA ASP A 80 -6.77 -15.84 3.36
C ASP A 80 -5.85 -16.36 4.49
N GLN A 81 -5.20 -15.45 5.23
CA GLN A 81 -4.36 -15.78 6.39
C GLN A 81 -5.02 -15.24 7.68
N ARG A 82 -5.50 -16.12 8.55
CA ARG A 82 -6.33 -15.72 9.72
C ARG A 82 -5.64 -14.71 10.63
N GLU A 83 -4.34 -14.85 10.83
CA GLU A 83 -3.57 -13.97 11.70
C GLU A 83 -3.43 -12.53 11.18
N ILE A 84 -3.81 -12.24 9.94
CA ILE A 84 -3.71 -10.90 9.37
C ILE A 84 -4.78 -9.95 9.90
N VAL A 85 -5.93 -10.47 10.32
CA VAL A 85 -7.10 -9.70 10.76
C VAL A 85 -6.75 -8.82 11.96
N ASP A 86 -6.08 -9.40 12.96
CA ASP A 86 -5.66 -8.69 14.17
C ASP A 86 -4.45 -7.78 13.93
N PHE A 87 -3.68 -8.03 12.86
CA PHE A 87 -2.49 -7.27 12.52
C PHE A 87 -2.80 -5.98 11.74
N LEU A 88 -3.80 -6.01 10.85
CA LEU A 88 -4.20 -4.89 10.00
C LEU A 88 -4.39 -3.56 10.77
N PRO A 89 -5.07 -3.51 11.94
CA PRO A 89 -5.18 -2.27 12.72
C PRO A 89 -3.86 -1.76 13.31
N THR A 90 -2.86 -2.63 13.46
CA THR A 90 -1.58 -2.30 14.10
C THR A 90 -0.53 -1.77 13.12
N GLU A 91 -0.74 -1.98 11.81
CA GLU A 91 0.20 -1.59 10.77
C GLU A 91 -0.52 -0.77 9.69
N PRO A 92 -0.57 0.57 9.82
CA PRO A 92 -1.30 1.44 8.89
C PRO A 92 -0.73 1.45 7.47
N ARG A 93 0.50 0.95 7.26
CA ARG A 93 1.12 0.86 5.93
C ARG A 93 0.74 -0.41 5.17
N LEU A 94 0.00 -1.34 5.78
CA LEU A 94 -0.58 -2.51 5.12
C LEU A 94 -2.03 -2.20 4.74
N LEU A 95 -2.27 -1.99 3.45
CA LEU A 95 -3.56 -1.54 2.92
C LEU A 95 -4.38 -2.70 2.38
N ARG A 96 -5.60 -2.83 2.88
CA ARG A 96 -6.68 -3.64 2.26
C ARG A 96 -7.45 -2.79 1.24
N PRO A 97 -8.25 -3.37 0.33
CA PRO A 97 -9.08 -2.56 -0.55
C PRO A 97 -10.05 -1.67 0.22
N LEU A 98 -10.08 -0.37 -0.09
CA LEU A 98 -10.84 0.65 0.62
C LEU A 98 -12.35 0.45 0.54
N ASN A 99 -12.82 -0.21 -0.51
CA ASN A 99 -14.24 -0.44 -0.79
C ASN A 99 -14.81 -1.71 -0.13
N TYR A 100 -14.14 -2.27 0.88
CA TYR A 100 -14.77 -3.20 1.81
C TYR A 100 -15.78 -2.48 2.72
N PRO A 101 -16.83 -3.18 3.21
CA PRO A 101 -17.85 -2.58 4.07
C PRO A 101 -17.27 -1.86 5.29
N ASP A 102 -18.02 -0.86 5.78
CA ASP A 102 -17.66 -0.13 6.99
C ASP A 102 -17.33 -1.06 8.15
N LYS A 103 -16.37 -0.63 8.98
CA LYS A 103 -15.81 -1.37 10.12
C LYS A 103 -14.96 -2.59 9.76
N THR A 104 -14.70 -2.84 8.48
CA THR A 104 -13.70 -3.82 8.06
C THR A 104 -12.32 -3.42 8.60
N PRO A 105 -11.60 -4.31 9.31
CA PRO A 105 -10.31 -4.00 9.92
C PRO A 105 -9.26 -3.48 8.94
N GLY A 106 -8.37 -2.62 9.44
CA GLY A 106 -7.27 -2.04 8.66
C GLY A 106 -7.66 -0.85 7.81
N ASN A 107 -6.68 -0.33 7.09
CA ASN A 107 -6.78 0.91 6.34
C ASN A 107 -6.91 0.63 4.84
N GLY A 108 -7.68 1.47 4.15
CA GLY A 108 -7.77 1.50 2.69
C GLY A 108 -6.76 2.43 2.03
N SER A 109 -6.21 3.35 2.81
CA SER A 109 -5.32 4.43 2.38
C SER A 109 -4.31 4.75 3.48
N VAL A 110 -3.23 5.42 3.11
CA VAL A 110 -2.29 6.06 4.04
C VAL A 110 -1.63 7.26 3.37
N VAL A 111 -1.33 8.29 4.14
CA VAL A 111 -0.42 9.36 3.69
C VAL A 111 0.85 9.32 4.52
N LEU A 112 1.99 9.30 3.85
CA LEU A 112 3.31 9.26 4.49
C LEU A 112 4.19 10.38 3.96
N GLU A 113 4.96 10.99 4.84
CA GLU A 113 5.96 11.98 4.46
C GLU A 113 7.16 11.31 3.77
N SER A 114 7.64 11.95 2.70
CA SER A 114 8.92 11.64 2.07
C SER A 114 9.80 12.89 2.06
N ASP A 115 11.10 12.74 1.80
CA ASP A 115 12.04 13.86 1.67
C ASP A 115 11.70 14.83 0.52
N LYS A 116 10.75 14.44 -0.33
CA LYS A 116 10.25 15.16 -1.50
C LYS A 116 8.82 15.69 -1.32
N GLY A 117 8.18 15.42 -0.17
CA GLY A 117 6.80 15.80 0.15
C GLY A 117 5.91 14.60 0.48
N PRO A 118 4.65 14.84 0.90
CA PRO A 118 3.71 13.79 1.27
C PRO A 118 3.30 12.94 0.07
N VAL A 119 3.18 11.63 0.29
CA VAL A 119 2.71 10.64 -0.68
C VAL A 119 1.50 9.90 -0.12
N ALA A 120 0.36 10.06 -0.79
CA ALA A 120 -0.85 9.29 -0.50
C ALA A 120 -0.86 8.00 -1.32
N VAL A 121 -1.17 6.87 -0.67
CA VAL A 121 -1.41 5.58 -1.33
C VAL A 121 -2.82 5.13 -0.96
N MET A 122 -3.60 4.74 -1.97
CA MET A 122 -4.94 4.18 -1.82
C MET A 122 -4.97 2.82 -2.51
N ASN A 123 -5.67 1.86 -1.91
CA ASN A 123 -5.89 0.54 -2.48
C ASN A 123 -7.38 0.33 -2.71
N ALA A 124 -7.81 -0.09 -3.90
CA ALA A 124 -9.22 -0.33 -4.22
C ALA A 124 -9.36 -1.56 -5.11
N GLN A 125 -10.48 -2.28 -4.97
CA GLN A 125 -10.74 -3.52 -5.70
C GLN A 125 -11.86 -3.34 -6.72
N GLY A 126 -11.62 -3.78 -7.95
CA GLY A 126 -12.63 -3.82 -9.00
C GLY A 126 -13.79 -4.77 -8.69
N ARG A 127 -14.89 -4.66 -9.44
CA ARG A 127 -16.09 -5.51 -9.25
C ARG A 127 -16.34 -6.49 -10.40
N THR A 128 -15.80 -6.22 -11.58
CA THR A 128 -16.01 -7.06 -12.76
C THR A 128 -15.32 -8.41 -12.54
N PHE A 129 -16.08 -9.49 -12.63
CA PHE A 129 -15.63 -10.87 -12.37
C PHE A 129 -15.14 -11.15 -10.94
N MET A 130 -15.46 -10.28 -9.98
CA MET A 130 -15.11 -10.42 -8.56
C MET A 130 -16.36 -10.79 -7.73
N ASN A 131 -16.23 -11.75 -6.83
CA ASN A 131 -17.33 -12.21 -5.97
C ASN A 131 -16.89 -12.39 -4.50
N PRO A 132 -17.72 -11.98 -3.52
CA PRO A 132 -18.90 -11.13 -3.68
C PRO A 132 -18.52 -9.71 -4.15
N PRO A 133 -19.42 -9.00 -4.84
CA PRO A 133 -19.14 -7.62 -5.22
C PRO A 133 -18.99 -6.76 -3.97
N LEU A 134 -17.91 -5.98 -3.94
CA LEU A 134 -17.69 -4.94 -2.94
C LEU A 134 -18.42 -3.64 -3.31
N GLU A 135 -18.33 -2.64 -2.44
CA GLU A 135 -18.85 -1.29 -2.71
C GLU A 135 -18.23 -0.70 -3.98
N ASN A 136 -18.89 0.30 -4.58
CA ASN A 136 -18.42 0.92 -5.80
C ASN A 136 -17.03 1.55 -5.59
N PRO A 137 -15.96 1.03 -6.24
CA PRO A 137 -14.61 1.52 -5.98
C PRO A 137 -14.42 2.98 -6.41
N LEU A 138 -15.15 3.46 -7.43
CA LEU A 138 -15.01 4.84 -7.88
C LEU A 138 -15.55 5.83 -6.84
N ILE A 139 -16.73 5.54 -6.28
CA ILE A 139 -17.33 6.37 -5.21
C ILE A 139 -16.43 6.38 -3.99
N ALA A 140 -15.96 5.21 -3.58
CA ALA A 140 -15.12 5.09 -2.39
C ALA A 140 -13.73 5.74 -2.57
N ILE A 141 -13.17 5.74 -3.79
CA ILE A 141 -11.94 6.52 -4.11
C ILE A 141 -12.21 8.01 -4.02
N ASP A 142 -13.32 8.50 -4.59
CA ASP A 142 -13.65 9.93 -4.56
C ASP A 142 -13.84 10.44 -3.11
N GLU A 143 -14.55 9.67 -2.28
CA GLU A 143 -14.75 9.97 -0.86
C GLU A 143 -13.43 10.03 -0.07
N GLU A 144 -12.55 9.04 -0.28
CA GLU A 144 -11.26 8.99 0.41
C GLU A 144 -10.31 10.10 -0.08
N LEU A 145 -10.35 10.44 -1.37
CA LEU A 145 -9.55 11.52 -1.93
C LEU A 145 -9.96 12.88 -1.35
N GLU A 146 -11.26 13.16 -1.22
CA GLU A 146 -11.75 14.39 -0.61
C GLU A 146 -11.36 14.48 0.87
N LYS A 147 -11.44 13.37 1.60
CA LYS A 147 -10.95 13.30 2.99
C LYS A 147 -9.46 13.64 3.07
N ILE A 148 -8.61 13.00 2.27
CA ILE A 148 -7.16 13.25 2.23
C ILE A 148 -6.85 14.71 1.93
N ARG A 149 -7.52 15.32 0.94
CA ARG A 149 -7.37 16.74 0.62
C ARG A 149 -7.74 17.64 1.79
N SER A 150 -8.89 17.38 2.41
CA SER A 150 -9.39 18.18 3.54
C SER A 150 -8.47 18.11 4.76
N GLU A 151 -7.77 17.00 4.97
CA GLU A 151 -6.80 16.83 6.06
C GLU A 151 -5.48 17.54 5.76
N HIS A 152 -5.02 17.51 4.51
CA HIS A 152 -3.76 18.16 4.11
C HIS A 152 -3.86 19.67 3.92
N ASP A 153 -5.00 20.20 3.48
CA ASP A 153 -5.19 21.65 3.31
C ASP A 153 -5.35 22.39 4.64
N LYS A 154 -5.59 21.68 5.76
CA LYS A 154 -5.61 22.27 7.12
C LYS A 154 -4.23 22.74 7.61
N TYR A 155 -3.15 22.35 6.92
CA TYR A 155 -1.77 22.65 7.33
C TYR A 155 -1.01 23.53 6.32
N LYS A 156 -1.70 24.10 5.34
CA LYS A 156 -1.19 25.15 4.44
C LYS A 156 -1.61 26.53 4.93
#